data_AF-A0ABD2WJB2-F1
#
_entry.id   AF-A0ABD2WJB2-F1
#
_cell.length_a   1.000
_cell.length_b   1.000
_cell.length_c   1.000
_cell.angle_alpha   90.00
_cell.angle_beta   90.00
_cell.angle_gamma   90.00
#
_symmetry.space_group_name_H-M   'P 1'
#
loop_
_entity.id
_entity.type
_entity.pdbx_description
1 polymer ?
#
loop_
_entity_poly.entity_id
_entity_poly.type
_entity_poly.pdbx_seq_one_letter_code
_entity_poly.pdbx_strand_id
1 'polypeptide(L)'
;MDQLKGLLKKNRGKITGVPPVLPFKTVDDIEAFNSCDEATYDSVVDYFIYLGGMNIRDCLSSFFKDSLHLSSELLDKISYRGASGHFKLQGTNFDKACEEAASANKHFSTTESEFHSAMMNALKCVKESLRRKKKKNTGPSDGERPPKRNRVPPKRKRKRRLSKKKMEKTLTVRNTITQN
;
A
#
# COMPACT_ATOMS: atom_id res chain seq x y z
N MET A 1 20.23 -22.61 -16.35
CA MET A 1 20.05 -21.46 -17.26
C MET A 1 19.87 -20.15 -16.47
N ASP A 2 20.44 -20.01 -15.25
CA ASP A 2 20.20 -18.85 -14.38
C ASP A 2 21.37 -17.85 -14.26
N GLN A 3 22.56 -18.20 -14.76
CA GLN A 3 23.74 -17.35 -14.60
C GLN A 3 23.84 -16.21 -15.65
N LEU A 4 23.04 -16.26 -16.74
CA LEU A 4 23.10 -15.26 -17.81
C LEU A 4 22.27 -14.00 -17.51
N LYS A 5 21.18 -14.13 -16.74
CA LYS A 5 20.30 -12.99 -16.36
C LYS A 5 21.03 -11.95 -15.49
N GLY A 6 22.03 -12.37 -14.72
CA GLY A 6 22.82 -11.49 -13.87
C GLY A 6 23.83 -10.62 -14.62
N LEU A 7 24.25 -11.03 -15.83
CA LEU A 7 25.31 -10.33 -16.58
C LEU A 7 24.77 -9.22 -17.50
N LEU A 8 23.53 -9.35 -17.99
CA LEU A 8 22.90 -8.36 -18.89
C LEU A 8 22.36 -7.12 -18.16
N LYS A 9 22.14 -7.20 -16.84
CA LYS A 9 21.52 -6.12 -16.04
C LYS A 9 22.44 -4.92 -15.71
N LYS A 10 23.68 -4.89 -16.21
CA LYS A 10 24.67 -3.85 -15.88
C LYS A 10 24.55 -2.57 -16.70
N ASN A 11 23.72 -2.57 -17.74
CA ASN A 11 23.46 -1.38 -18.57
C ASN A 11 21.98 -1.00 -18.50
N ARG A 12 21.48 -0.69 -17.29
CA ARG A 12 20.19 0.01 -17.17
C ARG A 12 20.36 1.39 -17.80
N GLY A 13 19.91 1.53 -19.03
CA GLY A 13 19.93 2.78 -19.76
C GLY A 13 19.25 3.90 -18.95
N LYS A 14 19.52 5.15 -19.33
CA LYS A 14 18.78 6.29 -18.79
C LYS A 14 17.29 6.03 -19.03
N ILE A 15 16.50 5.86 -17.96
CA ILE A 15 15.06 5.64 -18.08
C ILE A 15 14.46 6.87 -18.74
N THR A 16 13.91 6.69 -19.95
CA THR A 16 13.47 7.79 -20.83
C THR A 16 12.03 8.23 -20.59
N GLY A 17 11.31 7.61 -19.65
CA GLY A 17 9.94 7.94 -19.31
C GLY A 17 9.12 6.72 -18.89
N VAL A 18 7.80 6.91 -18.83
CA VAL A 18 6.83 5.83 -18.58
C VAL A 18 6.83 4.88 -19.79
N PRO A 19 6.95 3.55 -19.60
CA PRO A 19 6.88 2.57 -20.68
C PRO A 19 5.58 2.70 -21.49
N PRO A 20 5.61 2.54 -22.83
CA PRO A 20 4.42 2.72 -23.68
C PRO A 20 3.25 1.79 -23.36
N VAL A 21 3.52 0.63 -22.74
CA VAL A 21 2.49 -0.33 -22.32
C VAL A 21 1.70 0.12 -21.09
N LEU A 22 2.16 1.17 -20.39
CA LEU A 22 1.49 1.71 -19.21
C LEU A 22 0.75 3.03 -19.53
N PRO A 23 -0.36 3.33 -18.83
CA PRO A 23 -1.05 2.47 -17.86
C PRO A 23 -1.96 1.44 -18.54
N PHE A 24 -2.11 0.26 -17.92
CA PHE A 24 -3.10 -0.74 -18.31
C PHE A 24 -4.53 -0.20 -18.08
N LYS A 25 -5.37 -0.25 -19.11
CA LYS A 25 -6.75 0.27 -19.10
C LYS A 25 -7.77 -0.86 -19.00
N THR A 26 -7.44 -2.04 -19.51
CA THR A 26 -8.31 -3.22 -19.55
C THR A 26 -7.61 -4.46 -19.00
N VAL A 27 -8.37 -5.54 -18.82
CA VAL A 27 -7.80 -6.85 -18.48
C VAL A 27 -6.96 -7.37 -19.65
N ASP A 28 -7.43 -7.16 -20.88
CA ASP A 28 -6.74 -7.55 -22.10
C ASP A 28 -5.35 -6.90 -22.22
N ASP A 29 -5.16 -5.67 -21.74
CA ASP A 29 -3.84 -5.03 -21.70
C ASP A 29 -2.87 -5.80 -20.77
N ILE A 30 -3.36 -6.30 -19.63
CA ILE A 30 -2.58 -7.10 -18.68
C ILE A 30 -2.27 -8.47 -19.28
N GLU A 31 -3.23 -9.08 -19.99
CA GLU A 31 -3.04 -10.35 -20.71
C GLU A 31 -2.05 -10.20 -21.86
N ALA A 32 -2.11 -9.12 -22.63
CA ALA A 32 -1.14 -8.80 -23.67
C ALA A 32 0.28 -8.65 -23.08
N PHE A 33 0.40 -8.01 -21.91
CA PHE A 33 1.67 -7.91 -21.20
C PHE A 33 2.22 -9.27 -20.70
N ASN A 34 1.36 -10.28 -20.46
CA ASN A 34 1.83 -11.62 -20.13
C ASN A 34 2.58 -12.30 -21.29
N SER A 35 2.32 -11.85 -22.52
CA SER A 35 2.90 -12.41 -23.74
C SER A 35 3.84 -11.42 -24.45
N CYS A 36 4.29 -10.36 -23.77
CA CYS A 36 5.20 -9.39 -24.37
C CYS A 36 6.61 -9.95 -24.54
N ASP A 37 7.42 -9.26 -25.35
CA ASP A 37 8.84 -9.55 -25.49
C ASP A 37 9.64 -9.10 -24.25
N GLU A 38 10.88 -9.61 -24.15
CA GLU A 38 11.76 -9.38 -23.01
C GLU A 38 12.13 -7.89 -22.85
N ALA A 39 12.34 -7.16 -23.95
CA ALA A 39 12.69 -5.74 -23.87
C ALA A 39 11.53 -4.90 -23.32
N THR A 40 10.30 -5.22 -23.71
CA THR A 40 9.10 -4.59 -23.13
C THR A 40 8.97 -4.89 -21.65
N TYR A 41 9.14 -6.16 -21.24
CA TYR A 41 9.10 -6.56 -19.83
C TYR A 41 10.17 -5.82 -19.00
N ASP A 42 11.42 -5.83 -19.47
CA ASP A 42 12.55 -5.18 -18.79
C ASP A 42 12.34 -3.67 -18.65
N SER A 43 11.75 -3.02 -19.67
CA SER A 43 11.43 -1.59 -19.58
C SER A 43 10.46 -1.26 -18.44
N VAL A 44 9.51 -2.16 -18.15
CA VAL A 44 8.56 -2.00 -17.04
C VAL A 44 9.24 -2.26 -15.70
N VAL A 45 10.08 -3.29 -15.60
CA VAL A 45 10.88 -3.57 -14.40
C VAL A 45 11.78 -2.38 -14.07
N ASP A 46 12.52 -1.86 -15.04
CA ASP A 46 13.41 -0.72 -14.83
C ASP A 46 12.63 0.54 -14.44
N TYR A 47 11.45 0.78 -15.02
CA TYR A 47 10.57 1.87 -14.59
C TYR A 47 10.13 1.72 -13.13
N PHE A 48 9.72 0.53 -12.70
CA PHE A 48 9.36 0.28 -11.30
C PHE A 48 10.54 0.42 -10.35
N ILE A 49 11.75 0.03 -10.77
CA ILE A 49 12.97 0.27 -9.99
C ILE A 49 13.23 1.77 -9.81
N TYR A 50 12.99 2.56 -10.86
CA TYR A 50 13.09 4.01 -10.79
C TYR A 50 12.07 4.65 -9.86
N LEU A 51 10.82 4.16 -9.86
CA LEU A 51 9.82 4.61 -8.90
C LEU A 51 10.28 4.34 -7.45
N GLY A 52 10.83 3.15 -7.21
CA GLY A 52 11.41 2.77 -5.93
C GLY A 52 10.46 2.98 -4.75
N GLY A 53 11.03 3.23 -3.57
CA GLY A 53 10.30 3.45 -2.34
C GLY A 53 11.12 3.10 -1.10
N MET A 54 10.69 3.58 0.07
CA MET A 54 11.39 3.36 1.35
C MET A 54 11.03 2.02 2.01
N ASN A 55 9.88 1.45 1.63
CA ASN A 55 9.40 0.15 2.09
C ASN A 55 8.52 -0.48 1.01
N ILE A 56 8.23 -1.77 1.14
CA ILE A 56 7.45 -2.53 0.16
C ILE A 56 6.06 -1.93 -0.11
N ARG A 57 5.40 -1.36 0.90
CA ARG A 57 4.05 -0.80 0.75
C ARG A 57 4.09 0.45 -0.12
N ASP A 58 5.08 1.31 0.08
CA ASP A 58 5.26 2.54 -0.69
C ASP A 58 5.64 2.24 -2.14
N CYS A 59 6.54 1.27 -2.36
CA CYS A 59 6.89 0.78 -3.71
C CYS A 59 5.64 0.31 -4.46
N LEU A 60 4.95 -0.70 -3.92
CA LEU A 60 3.81 -1.30 -4.61
C LEU A 60 2.67 -0.30 -4.78
N SER A 61 2.43 0.59 -3.81
CA SER A 61 1.45 1.66 -3.98
C SER A 61 1.80 2.58 -5.14
N SER A 62 3.07 2.83 -5.42
CA SER A 62 3.50 3.67 -6.53
C SER A 62 3.37 2.91 -7.85
N PHE A 63 3.79 1.63 -7.87
CA PHE A 63 3.67 0.77 -9.05
C PHE A 63 2.22 0.72 -9.52
N PHE A 64 1.26 0.43 -8.63
CA PHE A 64 -0.16 0.38 -9.00
C PHE A 64 -0.74 1.72 -9.46
N LYS A 65 -0.31 2.85 -8.88
CA LYS A 65 -0.85 4.18 -9.25
C LYS A 65 -0.43 4.57 -10.67
N ASP A 66 0.77 4.17 -11.06
CA ASP A 66 1.34 4.51 -12.35
C ASP A 66 1.03 3.46 -13.42
N SER A 67 0.92 2.18 -13.02
CA SER A 67 0.69 1.08 -13.95
C SER A 67 -0.77 0.82 -14.27
N LEU A 68 -1.69 1.10 -13.34
CA LEU A 68 -3.11 0.85 -13.56
C LEU A 68 -3.85 2.14 -13.82
N HIS A 69 -4.62 2.16 -14.90
CA HIS A 69 -5.58 3.22 -15.12
C HIS A 69 -6.64 3.13 -14.01
N LEU A 70 -6.82 4.23 -13.27
CA LEU A 70 -7.76 4.32 -12.15
C LEU A 70 -9.22 4.45 -12.61
N SER A 71 -9.64 3.62 -13.58
CA SER A 71 -11.04 3.48 -13.98
C SER A 71 -11.75 2.43 -13.11
N SER A 72 -13.07 2.57 -13.04
CA SER A 72 -13.95 1.58 -12.38
C SER A 72 -13.81 0.20 -12.99
N GLU A 73 -13.83 0.13 -14.31
CA GLU A 73 -14.07 -1.11 -15.03
C GLU A 73 -12.93 -2.11 -14.86
N LEU A 74 -11.68 -1.64 -14.93
CA LEU A 74 -10.51 -2.49 -14.70
C LEU A 74 -10.44 -2.94 -13.25
N LEU A 75 -10.50 -1.98 -12.31
CA LEU A 75 -10.32 -2.26 -10.89
C LEU A 75 -11.42 -3.16 -10.32
N ASP A 76 -12.63 -3.11 -10.88
CA ASP A 76 -13.75 -3.99 -10.50
C ASP A 76 -13.57 -5.41 -11.05
N LYS A 77 -12.89 -5.59 -12.18
CA LYS A 77 -12.65 -6.91 -12.81
C LYS A 77 -11.42 -7.64 -12.27
N ILE A 78 -10.50 -6.97 -11.58
CA ILE A 78 -9.26 -7.59 -11.07
C ILE A 78 -9.34 -7.98 -9.59
N SER A 79 -8.66 -9.07 -9.25
CA SER A 79 -8.40 -9.55 -7.90
C SER A 79 -6.98 -10.11 -7.82
N TYR A 80 -6.32 -9.97 -6.66
CA TYR A 80 -4.95 -10.48 -6.53
C TYR A 80 -4.92 -12.02 -6.59
N ARG A 81 -5.69 -12.70 -5.74
CA ARG A 81 -5.73 -14.18 -5.64
C ARG A 81 -6.69 -14.85 -6.62
N GLY A 82 -7.47 -14.08 -7.39
CA GLY A 82 -8.50 -14.62 -8.28
C GLY A 82 -9.78 -14.98 -7.52
N ALA A 83 -10.58 -13.97 -7.19
CA ALA A 83 -11.93 -14.22 -6.70
C ALA A 83 -12.83 -14.66 -7.87
N SER A 84 -13.91 -15.39 -7.60
CA SER A 84 -14.82 -15.88 -8.66
C SER A 84 -15.28 -14.74 -9.57
N GLY A 85 -15.11 -14.90 -10.89
CA GLY A 85 -15.45 -13.88 -11.88
C GLY A 85 -14.46 -12.71 -12.02
N HIS A 86 -13.32 -12.74 -11.33
CA HIS A 86 -12.29 -11.71 -11.43
C HIS A 86 -10.98 -12.25 -12.04
N PHE A 87 -10.33 -11.41 -12.85
CA PHE A 87 -9.00 -11.68 -13.36
C PHE A 87 -7.97 -11.72 -12.22
N LYS A 88 -7.16 -12.78 -12.20
CA LYS A 88 -6.15 -13.03 -11.17
C LYS A 88 -4.84 -12.34 -11.54
N LEU A 89 -4.35 -11.44 -10.69
CA LEU A 89 -3.03 -10.80 -10.90
C LEU A 89 -1.87 -11.69 -10.47
N GLN A 90 -2.03 -12.51 -9.42
CA GLN A 90 -0.94 -13.36 -8.93
C GLN A 90 -0.44 -14.32 -10.03
N GLY A 91 0.87 -14.30 -10.27
CA GLY A 91 1.54 -15.11 -11.30
C GLY A 91 1.60 -14.50 -12.70
N THR A 92 0.99 -13.33 -12.91
CA THR A 92 1.12 -12.56 -14.17
C THR A 92 2.52 -11.97 -14.31
N ASN A 93 2.91 -11.55 -15.52
CA ASN A 93 4.15 -10.79 -15.72
C ASN A 93 4.12 -9.45 -14.97
N PHE A 94 2.94 -8.85 -14.75
CA PHE A 94 2.84 -7.66 -13.91
C PHE A 94 3.24 -7.94 -12.45
N ASP A 95 2.77 -9.05 -11.88
CA ASP A 95 3.13 -9.49 -10.52
C ASP A 95 4.63 -9.78 -10.42
N LYS A 96 5.20 -10.50 -11.39
CA LYS A 96 6.64 -10.79 -11.48
C LYS A 96 7.48 -9.51 -11.62
N ALA A 97 7.06 -8.58 -12.48
CA ALA A 97 7.77 -7.32 -12.67
C ALA A 97 7.80 -6.48 -11.38
N CYS A 98 6.70 -6.48 -10.63
CA CYS A 98 6.66 -5.84 -9.32
C CYS A 98 7.58 -6.52 -8.30
N GLU A 99 7.61 -7.86 -8.27
CA GLU A 99 8.46 -8.64 -7.37
C GLU A 99 9.94 -8.40 -7.66
N GLU A 100 10.30 -8.43 -8.94
CA GLU A 100 11.67 -8.21 -9.41
C GLU A 100 12.16 -6.79 -9.11
N ALA A 101 11.31 -5.78 -9.35
CA ALA A 101 11.63 -4.40 -9.03
C ALA A 101 11.71 -4.16 -7.52
N ALA A 102 10.80 -4.73 -6.73
CA ALA A 102 10.83 -4.62 -5.28
C ALA A 102 12.07 -5.30 -4.67
N SER A 103 12.44 -6.47 -5.18
CA SER A 103 13.63 -7.23 -4.74
C SER A 103 14.94 -6.54 -5.11
N ALA A 104 14.95 -5.72 -6.16
CA ALA A 104 16.10 -4.92 -6.55
C ALA A 104 16.28 -3.64 -5.69
N ASN A 105 15.31 -3.31 -4.81
CA ASN A 105 15.38 -2.12 -4.00
C ASN A 105 16.33 -2.31 -2.80
N LYS A 106 17.31 -1.40 -2.66
CA LYS A 106 18.32 -1.44 -1.59
C LYS A 106 17.82 -1.01 -0.20
N HIS A 107 16.63 -0.42 -0.10
CA HIS A 107 16.13 0.17 1.13
C HIS A 107 15.47 -0.85 2.07
N PHE A 108 15.04 -1.99 1.55
CA PHE A 108 14.39 -3.04 2.33
C PHE A 108 14.63 -4.42 1.71
N SER A 109 14.55 -5.45 2.54
CA SER A 109 14.36 -6.84 2.10
C SER A 109 12.91 -7.24 2.38
N THR A 110 12.37 -8.20 1.65
CA THR A 110 10.99 -8.66 1.82
C THR A 110 10.93 -10.14 1.54
N THR A 111 10.18 -10.86 2.38
CA THR A 111 9.85 -12.27 2.15
C THR A 111 8.69 -12.40 1.17
N GLU A 112 8.54 -13.56 0.52
CA GLU A 112 7.44 -13.83 -0.43
C GLU A 112 6.05 -13.57 0.20
N SER A 113 5.85 -13.99 1.46
CA SER A 113 4.60 -13.76 2.19
C SER A 113 4.31 -12.28 2.44
N GLU A 114 5.33 -11.50 2.80
CA GLU A 114 5.24 -10.06 2.99
C GLU A 114 4.96 -9.34 1.68
N PHE A 115 5.59 -9.76 0.58
CA PHE A 115 5.35 -9.25 -0.77
C PHE A 115 3.88 -9.45 -1.16
N HIS A 116 3.37 -10.68 -1.11
CA HIS A 116 1.97 -10.97 -1.44
C HIS A 116 0.99 -10.20 -0.54
N SER A 117 1.29 -10.07 0.75
CA SER A 117 0.49 -9.30 1.70
C SER A 117 0.48 -7.80 1.37
N ALA A 118 1.63 -7.25 1.00
CA ALA A 118 1.77 -5.86 0.58
C ALA A 118 1.05 -5.60 -0.75
N MET A 119 1.16 -6.53 -1.71
CA MET A 119 0.49 -6.48 -3.02
C MET A 119 -1.04 -6.45 -2.88
N MET A 120 -1.60 -7.36 -2.07
CA MET A 120 -3.03 -7.35 -1.74
C MET A 120 -3.48 -6.03 -1.10
N ASN A 121 -2.67 -5.49 -0.18
CA ASN A 121 -3.00 -4.25 0.51
C ASN A 121 -2.93 -3.04 -0.43
N ALA A 122 -1.92 -2.97 -1.30
CA ALA A 122 -1.78 -1.89 -2.28
C ALA A 122 -2.97 -1.87 -3.24
N LEU A 123 -3.38 -3.03 -3.78
CA LEU A 123 -4.57 -3.14 -4.62
C LEU A 123 -5.85 -2.69 -3.87
N LYS A 124 -6.04 -3.12 -2.62
CA LYS A 124 -7.18 -2.68 -1.78
C LYS A 124 -7.18 -1.16 -1.59
N CYS A 125 -6.02 -0.56 -1.31
CA CYS A 125 -5.88 0.89 -1.15
C CYS A 125 -6.25 1.65 -2.44
N VAL A 126 -5.85 1.14 -3.59
CA VAL A 126 -6.18 1.71 -4.91
C VAL A 126 -7.67 1.64 -5.19
N LYS A 127 -8.31 0.48 -4.99
CA LYS A 127 -9.77 0.30 -5.10
C LYS A 127 -10.53 1.22 -4.14
N GLU A 128 -10.07 1.32 -2.89
CA GLU A 128 -10.68 2.19 -1.88
C GLU A 128 -10.55 3.68 -2.24
N SER A 129 -9.39 4.10 -2.77
CA SER A 129 -9.18 5.47 -3.24
C SER A 129 -10.19 5.84 -4.33
N LEU A 130 -10.42 4.94 -5.30
CA LEU A 130 -11.46 5.14 -6.32
C LEU A 130 -12.86 5.24 -5.70
N ARG A 131 -13.22 4.32 -4.79
CA ARG A 131 -14.51 4.34 -4.09
C ARG A 131 -14.75 5.66 -3.37
N ARG A 132 -13.72 6.21 -2.71
CA ARG A 132 -13.78 7.52 -2.03
C ARG A 132 -13.97 8.67 -3.01
N LYS A 133 -13.27 8.66 -4.16
CA LYS A 133 -13.45 9.65 -5.23
C LYS A 133 -14.88 9.64 -5.77
N LYS A 134 -15.45 8.47 -6.04
CA LYS A 134 -16.86 8.33 -6.47
C LYS A 134 -17.82 8.93 -5.44
N LYS A 135 -17.67 8.58 -4.16
CA LYS A 135 -18.51 9.14 -3.07
C LYS A 135 -18.41 10.65 -2.92
N LYS A 136 -17.23 11.24 -3.18
CA LYS A 136 -17.04 12.69 -3.15
C LYS A 136 -17.78 13.36 -4.31
N ASN A 137 -17.77 12.75 -5.49
CA ASN A 137 -18.44 13.28 -6.68
C ASN A 137 -19.96 13.09 -6.64
N THR A 138 -20.47 12.10 -5.90
CA THR A 138 -21.90 11.88 -5.67
C THR A 138 -22.41 12.53 -4.38
N GLY A 139 -21.60 13.34 -3.70
CA GLY A 139 -22.06 14.17 -2.58
C GLY A 139 -23.09 15.18 -3.08
N PRO A 140 -24.05 15.61 -2.24
CA PRO A 140 -25.11 16.51 -2.68
C PRO A 140 -24.48 17.76 -3.31
N SER A 141 -24.89 18.07 -4.55
CA SER A 141 -24.69 19.41 -5.12
C SER A 141 -25.16 20.42 -4.08
N ASP A 142 -24.40 21.50 -3.88
CA ASP A 142 -24.70 22.54 -2.89
C ASP A 142 -26.20 22.85 -2.83
N GLY A 143 -26.87 22.38 -1.77
CA GLY A 143 -28.33 22.47 -1.65
C GLY A 143 -28.90 21.81 -0.40
N GLU A 144 -28.47 20.60 -0.02
CA GLU A 144 -28.99 19.93 1.17
C GLU A 144 -27.86 19.27 1.98
N ARG A 145 -27.26 20.05 2.89
CA ARG A 145 -26.55 19.45 4.03
C ARG A 145 -27.60 19.13 5.09
N PRO A 146 -27.88 17.86 5.44
CA PRO A 146 -28.59 17.57 6.68
C PRO A 146 -27.79 18.16 7.84
N PRO A 147 -28.44 18.75 8.85
CA PRO A 147 -27.76 19.45 9.92
C PRO A 147 -26.73 18.53 10.57
N LYS A 148 -25.49 19.03 10.69
CA LYS A 148 -24.43 18.36 11.47
C LYS A 148 -25.03 18.01 12.82
N ARG A 149 -25.28 16.73 13.07
CA ARG A 149 -25.60 16.23 14.40
C ARG A 149 -24.39 16.57 15.25
N ASN A 150 -24.49 17.67 16.01
CA ASN A 150 -23.49 18.08 16.98
C ASN A 150 -23.24 16.85 17.86
N ARG A 151 -22.12 16.16 17.61
CA ARG A 151 -21.60 15.21 18.58
C ARG A 151 -21.19 16.07 19.75
N VAL A 152 -22.09 16.18 20.72
CA VAL A 152 -21.78 16.72 22.04
C VAL A 152 -20.50 16.01 22.47
N PRO A 153 -19.39 16.73 22.72
CA PRO A 153 -18.18 16.08 23.19
C PRO A 153 -18.55 15.31 24.45
N PRO A 154 -18.16 14.03 24.60
CA PRO A 154 -18.38 13.34 25.86
C PRO A 154 -17.77 14.21 26.95
N LYS A 155 -18.59 14.60 27.93
CA LYS A 155 -18.15 15.39 29.09
C LYS A 155 -16.93 14.67 29.66
N ARG A 156 -15.73 15.24 29.48
CA ARG A 156 -14.49 14.75 30.09
C ARG A 156 -14.77 14.71 31.58
N LYS A 157 -14.97 13.50 32.14
CA LYS A 157 -14.98 13.32 33.60
C LYS A 157 -13.62 13.85 34.07
N ARG A 158 -13.61 15.05 34.65
CA ARG A 158 -12.43 15.64 35.27
C ARG A 158 -11.96 14.60 36.28
N LYS A 159 -10.84 13.92 36.00
CA LYS A 159 -10.10 13.17 37.01
C LYS A 159 -9.87 14.17 38.15
N ARG A 160 -10.59 14.00 39.25
CA ARG A 160 -10.37 14.77 40.48
C ARG A 160 -8.90 14.53 40.81
N ARG A 161 -8.11 15.60 40.74
CA ARG A 161 -6.75 15.64 41.28
C ARG A 161 -6.90 15.22 42.74
N LEU A 162 -6.50 13.99 43.08
CA LEU A 162 -6.29 13.64 44.47
C LEU A 162 -5.18 14.56 44.96
N SER A 163 -5.55 15.47 45.86
CA SER A 163 -4.62 16.41 46.48
C SER A 163 -3.48 15.64 47.13
N LYS A 164 -2.26 16.17 46.99
CA LYS A 164 -1.00 15.70 47.58
C LYS A 164 -0.97 15.62 49.13
N LYS A 165 -2.11 15.59 49.81
CA LYS A 165 -2.24 15.54 51.28
C LYS A 165 -2.47 14.12 51.85
N LYS A 166 -2.34 13.09 51.02
CA LYS A 166 -2.46 11.67 51.42
C LYS A 166 -1.22 10.83 51.10
N MET A 167 -0.03 11.45 51.09
CA MET A 167 1.26 10.76 51.05
C MET A 167 2.12 11.00 52.31
N GLU A 168 1.57 11.66 53.34
CA GLU A 168 2.28 11.95 54.59
C GLU A 168 1.71 11.22 55.83
N LYS A 169 0.80 10.25 55.63
CA LYS A 169 0.30 9.39 56.74
C LYS A 169 0.59 7.90 56.56
N THR A 170 1.38 7.52 55.56
CA THR A 170 1.85 6.14 55.36
C THR A 170 3.36 5.99 55.38
N LEU A 171 4.10 7.05 55.76
CA LEU A 171 5.55 6.99 56.03
C LEU A 171 5.91 7.08 57.53
N THR A 172 4.93 7.09 58.44
CA THR A 172 5.19 7.20 59.90
C THR A 172 4.78 5.94 60.69
N VAL A 173 4.64 4.77 60.04
CA VAL A 173 4.27 3.51 60.72
C VAL A 173 5.20 2.34 60.35
N ARG A 174 6.40 2.60 59.82
CA ARG A 174 7.39 1.55 59.52
C ARG A 174 8.80 1.82 60.05
N ASN A 175 8.93 2.71 61.04
CA ASN A 175 10.19 2.95 61.76
C ASN A 175 9.93 3.01 63.28
N THR A 176 9.43 1.90 63.83
CA THR A 176 9.54 1.52 65.24
C THR A 176 9.14 0.04 65.29
N ILE A 177 9.88 -0.80 66.00
CA ILE A 177 9.78 -2.29 66.08
C ILE A 177 10.69 -2.94 65.02
N THR A 178 11.92 -3.38 65.27
CA THR A 178 12.60 -3.74 66.54
C THR A 178 14.11 -3.69 66.31
N GLN A 179 14.82 -2.84 67.05
CA GLN A 179 16.11 -3.21 67.62
C GLN A 179 15.81 -3.81 68.99
N ASN A 180 16.24 -5.06 69.18
CA ASN A 180 16.75 -5.66 70.40
C ASN A 180 17.04 -7.13 70.11
#